data_AF-A0A349NYX7-F1
#
_entry.id   AF-A0A349NYX7-F1
#
_cell.length_a   1.000
_cell.length_b   1.000
_cell.length_c   1.000
_cell.angle_alpha   90.00
_cell.angle_beta   90.00
_cell.angle_gamma   90.00
#
_symmetry.space_group_name_H-M   'P 1'
#
loop_
_entity.id
_entity.type
_entity.pdbx_description
1 polymer ?
#
loop_
_entity_poly.entity_id
_entity_poly.type
_entity_poly.pdbx_seq_one_letter_code
_entity_poly.pdbx_strand_id
1 'polypeptide(L)'
;MWGIMKNFKRIAKWVGLVLVVSFVALFVSRMFHVYNLEKTEEQVAKIHATRLTMDDVMGKSLPPDPGAEADKTIAGIDANKNGIRDDVELAIFKEYPDSAKTRAVLLQYALALQMEVIQPVVNKETVTEVATEGSRADTCLADTLVPRKSPESSRNDTEIEKINMYTAFVKNKQLNTEARKKSQHDFYQGKLGSYSESTNVVCDTDHLLFLN
;
A
#
# COMPACT_ATOMS: atom_id res chain seq x y z
N MET A 1 -60.63 34.64 -13.74
CA MET A 1 -60.12 33.71 -12.70
C MET A 1 -59.70 32.32 -13.21
N TRP A 2 -60.34 31.74 -14.25
CA TRP A 2 -60.07 30.35 -14.67
C TRP A 2 -58.70 30.10 -15.35
N GLY A 3 -58.19 31.04 -16.15
CA GLY A 3 -56.89 30.91 -16.83
C GLY A 3 -55.66 30.94 -15.91
N ILE A 4 -55.71 31.75 -14.84
CA ILE A 4 -54.62 31.88 -13.86
C ILE A 4 -54.45 30.57 -13.06
N MET A 5 -55.56 29.91 -12.73
CA MET A 5 -55.57 28.67 -11.95
C MET A 5 -55.05 27.45 -12.73
N LYS A 6 -55.17 27.46 -14.07
CA LYS A 6 -54.62 26.42 -14.96
C LYS A 6 -53.10 26.52 -15.09
N ASN A 7 -52.58 27.75 -15.17
CA ASN A 7 -51.14 28.02 -15.22
C ASN A 7 -50.47 27.69 -13.87
N PHE A 8 -51.12 28.00 -12.76
CA PHE A 8 -50.64 27.64 -11.42
C PHE A 8 -50.49 26.12 -11.23
N LYS A 9 -51.49 25.32 -11.62
CA LYS A 9 -51.40 23.85 -11.56
C LYS A 9 -50.29 23.29 -12.45
N ARG A 10 -50.02 23.91 -13.60
CA ARG A 10 -48.91 23.52 -14.49
C ARG A 10 -47.55 23.82 -13.84
N ILE A 11 -47.39 25.01 -13.26
CA ILE A 11 -46.17 25.42 -12.55
C ILE A 11 -45.91 24.50 -11.35
N ALA A 12 -46.93 24.24 -10.53
CA ALA A 12 -46.81 23.36 -9.36
C ALA A 12 -46.39 21.93 -9.74
N LYS A 13 -46.91 21.39 -10.86
CA LYS A 13 -46.47 20.09 -11.40
C LYS A 13 -45.00 20.09 -11.82
N TRP A 14 -44.54 21.14 -12.49
CA TRP A 14 -43.13 21.28 -12.89
C TRP A 14 -42.20 21.43 -11.68
N VAL A 15 -42.60 22.24 -10.69
CA VAL A 15 -41.85 22.37 -9.42
C VAL A 15 -41.78 21.02 -8.70
N GLY A 16 -42.91 20.32 -8.57
CA GLY A 16 -42.94 18.98 -7.97
C GLY A 16 -42.06 17.98 -8.71
N LEU A 17 -42.08 17.98 -10.05
CA LEU A 17 -41.20 17.13 -10.87
C LEU A 17 -39.72 17.46 -10.63
N VAL A 18 -39.34 18.74 -10.63
CA VAL A 18 -37.97 19.18 -10.37
C VAL A 18 -37.50 18.77 -8.97
N LEU A 19 -38.36 18.88 -7.96
CA LEU A 19 -38.04 18.44 -6.60
C LEU A 19 -37.83 16.92 -6.53
N VAL A 20 -38.68 16.13 -7.18
CA VAL A 20 -38.52 14.66 -7.24
C VAL A 20 -37.23 14.28 -7.96
N VAL A 21 -36.95 14.88 -9.12
CA VAL A 21 -35.72 14.62 -9.88
C VAL A 21 -34.47 15.00 -9.08
N SER A 22 -34.50 16.18 -8.43
CA SER A 22 -33.41 16.64 -7.55
C SER A 22 -33.20 15.67 -6.37
N PHE A 23 -34.27 15.23 -5.72
CA PHE A 23 -34.19 14.27 -4.63
C PHE A 23 -33.60 12.93 -5.08
N VAL A 24 -34.04 12.40 -6.23
CA VAL A 24 -33.49 11.16 -6.80
C VAL A 24 -32.01 11.33 -7.14
N ALA A 25 -31.60 12.46 -7.73
CA ALA A 25 -30.20 12.73 -8.06
C ALA A 25 -29.32 12.81 -6.80
N LEU A 26 -29.78 13.49 -5.75
CA LEU A 26 -29.09 13.55 -4.46
C LEU A 26 -28.99 12.16 -3.81
N PHE A 27 -30.06 11.36 -3.88
CA PHE A 27 -30.07 10.01 -3.34
C PHE A 27 -29.06 9.10 -4.05
N VAL A 28 -29.05 9.11 -5.39
CA VAL A 28 -28.08 8.33 -6.19
C VAL A 28 -26.65 8.80 -5.92
N SER A 29 -26.41 10.11 -5.88
CA SER A 29 -25.09 10.68 -5.55
C SER A 29 -24.61 10.24 -4.17
N ARG A 30 -25.51 10.23 -3.17
CA ARG A 30 -25.19 9.80 -1.82
C ARG A 30 -24.91 8.30 -1.75
N MET A 31 -25.68 7.47 -2.46
CA MET A 31 -25.41 6.03 -2.53
C MET A 31 -24.03 5.75 -3.11
N PHE A 32 -23.66 6.41 -4.22
CA PHE A 32 -22.34 6.23 -4.82
C PHE A 32 -21.21 6.67 -3.87
N HIS A 33 -21.39 7.79 -3.16
CA HIS A 33 -20.43 8.26 -2.17
C HIS A 33 -20.24 7.26 -1.03
N VAL A 34 -21.32 6.75 -0.43
CA VAL A 34 -21.26 5.77 0.67
C VAL A 34 -20.61 4.46 0.20
N TYR A 35 -20.98 3.97 -0.99
CA TYR A 35 -20.38 2.76 -1.57
C TYR A 35 -18.85 2.91 -1.74
N ASN A 36 -18.37 4.06 -2.22
CA ASN A 36 -16.94 4.31 -2.37
C ASN A 36 -16.22 4.43 -1.02
N LEU A 37 -16.89 4.96 0.01
CA LEU A 37 -16.34 4.98 1.38
C LEU A 37 -16.16 3.56 1.91
N GLU A 38 -17.19 2.71 1.83
CA GLU A 38 -17.12 1.31 2.28
C GLU A 38 -15.97 0.57 1.58
N LYS A 39 -15.83 0.73 0.26
CA LYS A 39 -14.71 0.15 -0.51
C LYS A 39 -13.35 0.62 -0.05
N THR A 40 -13.25 1.89 0.34
CA THR A 40 -12.01 2.48 0.84
C THR A 40 -11.66 1.92 2.22
N GLU A 41 -12.65 1.85 3.13
CA GLU A 41 -12.48 1.31 4.48
C GLU A 41 -12.11 -0.18 4.44
N GLU A 42 -12.77 -0.98 3.61
CA GLU A 42 -12.41 -2.38 3.37
C GLU A 42 -10.96 -2.53 2.90
N GLN A 43 -10.53 -1.67 1.97
CA GLN A 43 -9.18 -1.71 1.43
C GLN A 43 -8.14 -1.28 2.48
N VAL A 44 -8.41 -0.24 3.26
CA VAL A 44 -7.55 0.19 4.37
C VAL A 44 -7.42 -0.91 5.42
N ALA A 45 -8.51 -1.55 5.82
CA ALA A 45 -8.47 -2.67 6.74
C ALA A 45 -7.62 -3.83 6.19
N LYS A 46 -7.69 -4.08 4.88
CA LYS A 46 -6.84 -5.07 4.22
C LYS A 46 -5.36 -4.68 4.23
N ILE A 47 -5.03 -3.40 3.98
CA ILE A 47 -3.66 -2.88 4.05
C ILE A 47 -3.09 -3.16 5.46
N HIS A 48 -3.80 -2.76 6.52
CA HIS A 48 -3.34 -2.97 7.91
C HIS A 48 -3.27 -4.44 8.33
N ALA A 49 -4.10 -5.31 7.73
CA ALA A 49 -4.07 -6.74 8.01
C ALA A 49 -2.99 -7.50 7.24
N THR A 50 -2.42 -6.89 6.19
CA THR A 50 -1.39 -7.52 5.36
C THR A 50 -0.04 -7.37 6.04
N ARG A 51 0.53 -8.49 6.45
CA ARG A 51 1.78 -8.58 7.21
C ARG A 51 2.46 -9.90 6.91
N LEU A 52 3.78 -9.91 7.07
CA LEU A 52 4.55 -11.14 6.92
C LEU A 52 4.34 -12.13 8.05
N THR A 53 4.44 -13.40 7.71
CA THR A 53 4.49 -14.49 8.68
C THR A 53 5.93 -14.97 8.89
N MET A 54 6.17 -15.68 9.99
CA MET A 54 7.48 -16.30 10.23
C MET A 54 7.83 -17.36 9.18
N ASP A 55 6.83 -17.99 8.57
CA ASP A 55 7.06 -19.01 7.54
C ASP A 55 7.61 -18.39 6.24
N ASP A 56 7.17 -17.17 5.90
CA ASP A 56 7.70 -16.39 4.78
C ASP A 56 9.18 -16.06 5.01
N VAL A 57 9.53 -15.56 6.20
CA VAL A 57 10.93 -15.18 6.53
C VAL A 57 11.88 -16.38 6.56
N MET A 58 11.38 -17.53 7.02
CA MET A 58 12.16 -18.77 7.10
C MET A 58 12.19 -19.52 5.76
N GLY A 59 11.46 -19.05 4.75
CA GLY A 59 11.46 -19.63 3.41
C GLY A 59 10.79 -21.00 3.33
N LYS A 60 9.84 -21.30 4.23
CA LYS A 60 9.10 -22.57 4.20
C LYS A 60 8.19 -22.69 2.98
N SER A 61 7.76 -21.55 2.45
CA SER A 61 6.81 -21.43 1.33
C SER A 61 7.40 -20.61 0.19
N LEU A 62 8.69 -20.79 -0.12
CA LEU A 62 9.33 -20.07 -1.22
C LEU A 62 8.65 -20.38 -2.56
N PRO A 63 8.38 -19.36 -3.38
CA PRO A 63 7.79 -19.56 -4.68
C PRO A 63 8.81 -20.16 -5.67
N PRO A 64 8.36 -20.82 -6.75
CA PRO A 64 9.24 -21.19 -7.85
C PRO A 64 9.77 -19.94 -8.56
N ASP A 65 10.93 -20.02 -9.21
CA ASP A 65 11.46 -18.92 -10.01
C ASP A 65 10.51 -18.60 -11.19
N PRO A 66 9.93 -17.38 -11.25
CA PRO A 66 9.02 -16.99 -12.32
C PRO A 66 9.73 -16.81 -13.67
N GLY A 67 11.05 -16.68 -13.70
CA GLY A 67 11.83 -16.47 -14.92
C GLY A 67 11.31 -15.29 -15.75
N ALA A 68 11.07 -15.53 -17.04
CA ALA A 68 10.56 -14.49 -17.95
C ALA A 68 9.12 -14.05 -17.65
N GLU A 69 8.36 -14.80 -16.85
CA GLU A 69 6.99 -14.43 -16.46
C GLU A 69 6.97 -13.25 -15.48
N ALA A 70 8.06 -13.02 -14.74
CA ALA A 70 8.16 -12.00 -13.70
C ALA A 70 7.79 -10.60 -14.20
N ASP A 71 8.16 -10.27 -15.44
CA ASP A 71 8.03 -8.92 -16.00
C ASP A 71 6.84 -8.76 -16.97
N LYS A 72 6.00 -9.79 -17.14
CA LYS A 72 4.86 -9.72 -18.06
C LYS A 72 3.77 -8.74 -17.62
N THR A 73 3.67 -8.47 -16.33
CA THR A 73 2.72 -7.51 -15.76
C THR A 73 3.43 -6.55 -14.81
N ILE A 74 2.82 -5.40 -14.56
CA ILE A 74 3.37 -4.41 -13.62
C ILE A 74 3.47 -5.02 -12.21
N ALA A 75 2.42 -5.73 -11.76
CA ALA A 75 2.42 -6.44 -10.48
C ALA A 75 3.40 -7.62 -10.43
N GLY A 76 3.64 -8.28 -11.57
CA GLY A 76 4.39 -9.53 -11.66
C GLY A 76 3.66 -10.72 -11.07
N ILE A 77 4.42 -11.75 -10.68
CA ILE A 77 3.90 -13.01 -10.11
C ILE A 77 4.16 -13.02 -8.60
N ASP A 78 3.14 -13.41 -7.85
CA ASP A 78 3.16 -13.70 -6.41
C ASP A 78 2.45 -15.05 -6.23
N ALA A 79 3.20 -16.14 -6.32
CA ALA A 79 2.65 -17.50 -6.36
C ALA A 79 2.21 -18.00 -4.98
N ASN A 80 2.93 -17.60 -3.92
CA ASN A 80 2.63 -17.99 -2.54
C ASN A 80 1.62 -17.03 -1.85
N LYS A 81 1.24 -15.93 -2.51
CA LYS A 81 0.25 -14.94 -2.07
C LYS A 81 0.63 -14.26 -0.76
N ASN A 82 1.92 -14.07 -0.51
CA ASN A 82 2.41 -13.33 0.65
C ASN A 82 2.43 -11.81 0.41
N GLY A 83 2.08 -11.36 -0.80
CA GLY A 83 2.05 -9.95 -1.19
C GLY A 83 3.40 -9.43 -1.67
N ILE A 84 4.40 -10.28 -1.84
CA ILE A 84 5.72 -9.96 -2.40
C ILE A 84 5.82 -10.62 -3.78
N ARG A 85 6.50 -9.95 -4.70
CA ARG A 85 6.76 -10.51 -6.02
C ARG A 85 7.83 -11.61 -5.94
N ASP A 86 7.59 -12.75 -6.59
CA ASP A 86 8.41 -13.97 -6.47
C ASP A 86 9.90 -13.72 -6.77
N ASP A 87 10.22 -12.97 -7.83
CA ASP A 87 11.61 -12.66 -8.22
C ASP A 87 12.33 -11.79 -7.17
N VAL A 88 11.59 -10.94 -6.46
CA VAL A 88 12.12 -10.06 -5.42
C VAL A 88 12.34 -10.84 -4.14
N GLU A 89 11.39 -11.69 -3.75
CA GLU A 89 11.52 -12.61 -2.61
C GLU A 89 12.76 -13.51 -2.81
N LEU A 90 12.85 -14.18 -3.96
CA LEU A 90 13.99 -15.05 -4.29
C LEU A 90 15.32 -14.30 -4.32
N ALA A 91 15.35 -13.06 -4.81
CA ALA A 91 16.56 -12.23 -4.78
C ALA A 91 17.02 -11.93 -3.35
N ILE A 92 16.09 -11.61 -2.43
CA ILE A 92 16.39 -11.37 -1.01
C ILE A 92 16.94 -12.65 -0.36
N PHE A 93 16.32 -13.80 -0.61
CA PHE A 93 16.79 -15.09 -0.08
C PHE A 93 18.17 -15.48 -0.60
N LYS A 94 18.44 -15.20 -1.88
CA LYS A 94 19.74 -15.47 -2.49
C LYS A 94 20.85 -14.57 -1.94
N GLU A 95 20.56 -13.31 -1.69
CA GLU A 95 21.55 -12.35 -1.18
C GLU A 95 21.83 -12.54 0.31
N TYR A 96 20.80 -12.90 1.09
CA TYR A 96 20.90 -13.06 2.55
C TYR A 96 20.44 -14.45 3.01
N PRO A 97 21.09 -15.55 2.56
CA PRO A 97 20.69 -16.91 2.90
C PRO A 97 20.84 -17.21 4.40
N ASP A 98 21.84 -16.60 5.06
CA ASP A 98 22.21 -16.90 6.44
C ASP A 98 21.65 -15.91 7.48
N SER A 99 20.84 -14.93 7.05
CA SER A 99 20.27 -13.92 7.95
C SER A 99 18.76 -13.80 7.82
N ALA A 100 18.04 -14.61 8.61
CA ALA A 100 16.58 -14.50 8.74
C ALA A 100 16.16 -13.10 9.22
N LYS A 101 16.94 -12.50 10.12
CA LYS A 101 16.76 -11.12 10.59
C LYS A 101 16.80 -10.11 9.45
N THR A 102 17.76 -10.23 8.53
CA THR A 102 17.86 -9.33 7.36
C THR A 102 16.72 -9.57 6.38
N ARG A 103 16.41 -10.85 6.09
CA ARG A 103 15.28 -11.18 5.22
C ARG A 103 13.96 -10.62 5.75
N ALA A 104 13.68 -10.74 7.04
CA ALA A 104 12.46 -10.25 7.66
C ALA A 104 12.15 -8.79 7.28
N VAL A 105 13.11 -7.89 7.51
CA VAL A 105 12.89 -6.46 7.27
C VAL A 105 12.97 -6.08 5.79
N LEU A 106 13.77 -6.78 4.99
CA LEU A 106 13.81 -6.56 3.54
C LEU A 106 12.54 -7.04 2.85
N LEU A 107 11.99 -8.18 3.28
CA LEU A 107 10.71 -8.68 2.81
C LEU A 107 9.59 -7.73 3.23
N GLN A 108 9.60 -7.20 4.46
CA GLN A 108 8.58 -6.24 4.90
C GLN A 108 8.63 -4.96 4.04
N TYR A 109 9.84 -4.51 3.70
CA TYR A 109 10.03 -3.39 2.78
C TYR A 109 9.57 -3.72 1.35
N ALA A 110 9.86 -4.92 0.85
CA ALA A 110 9.40 -5.38 -0.46
C ALA A 110 7.86 -5.45 -0.54
N LEU A 111 7.22 -5.95 0.51
CA LEU A 111 5.77 -6.01 0.66
C LEU A 111 5.16 -4.62 0.57
N ALA A 112 5.68 -3.64 1.32
CA ALA A 112 5.19 -2.27 1.29
C ALA A 112 5.35 -1.62 -0.11
N LEU A 113 6.48 -1.83 -0.78
CA LEU A 113 6.66 -1.33 -2.15
C LEU A 113 5.72 -2.02 -3.15
N GLN A 114 5.46 -3.32 -2.99
CA GLN A 114 4.51 -4.04 -3.85
C GLN A 114 3.09 -3.52 -3.64
N MET A 115 2.71 -3.13 -2.42
CA MET A 115 1.40 -2.53 -2.14
C MET A 115 1.13 -1.30 -3.03
N GLU A 116 2.13 -0.47 -3.33
CA GLU A 116 1.98 0.72 -4.19
C GLU A 116 1.57 0.40 -5.64
N VAL A 117 1.71 -0.85 -6.06
CA VAL A 117 1.42 -1.29 -7.44
C VAL A 117 0.12 -2.10 -7.52
N ILE A 118 -0.27 -2.78 -6.45
CA ILE A 118 -1.34 -3.78 -6.47
C ILE A 118 -2.68 -3.31 -5.87
N GLN A 119 -2.77 -2.06 -5.38
CA GLN A 119 -4.03 -1.58 -4.78
C GLN A 119 -5.16 -1.53 -5.81
N PRO A 120 -6.32 -2.17 -5.56
CA PRO A 120 -7.48 -2.10 -6.44
C PRO A 120 -8.24 -0.77 -6.32
N VAL A 121 -8.11 -0.09 -5.18
CA VAL A 121 -8.69 1.23 -4.90
C VAL A 121 -7.53 2.19 -4.66
N VAL A 122 -7.40 3.21 -5.52
CA VAL A 122 -6.32 4.20 -5.46
C VAL A 122 -6.92 5.59 -5.28
N ASN A 123 -6.98 6.03 -4.04
CA ASN A 123 -7.50 7.33 -3.62
C ASN A 123 -6.62 7.91 -2.51
N LYS A 124 -7.03 9.03 -1.91
CA LYS A 124 -6.20 9.73 -0.96
C LYS A 124 -5.90 8.89 0.27
N GLU A 125 -6.92 8.25 0.82
CA GLU A 125 -6.87 7.47 2.04
C GLU A 125 -5.99 6.22 1.85
N THR A 126 -6.27 5.41 0.82
CA THR A 126 -5.48 4.19 0.52
C THR A 126 -4.00 4.49 0.23
N VAL A 127 -3.70 5.55 -0.53
CA VAL A 127 -2.32 5.96 -0.81
C VAL A 127 -1.61 6.41 0.46
N THR A 128 -2.31 7.12 1.33
CA THR A 128 -1.77 7.59 2.61
C THR A 128 -1.47 6.43 3.56
N GLU A 129 -2.32 5.42 3.61
CA GLU A 129 -2.09 4.22 4.44
C GLU A 129 -0.95 3.36 3.89
N VAL A 130 -0.86 3.16 2.57
CA VAL A 130 0.31 2.47 1.97
C VAL A 130 1.61 3.23 2.23
N ALA A 131 1.60 4.56 2.16
CA ALA A 131 2.77 5.38 2.49
C ALA A 131 3.19 5.21 3.97
N THR A 132 2.20 5.11 4.86
CA THR A 132 2.41 4.85 6.29
C THR A 132 3.05 3.48 6.52
N GLU A 133 2.59 2.46 5.82
CA GLU A 133 3.19 1.11 5.85
C GLU A 133 4.62 1.09 5.28
N GLY A 134 4.88 1.84 4.22
CA GLY A 134 6.24 2.03 3.68
C GLY A 134 7.18 2.68 4.70
N SER A 135 6.75 3.77 5.34
CA SER A 135 7.52 4.45 6.39
C SER A 135 7.81 3.54 7.60
N ARG A 136 6.83 2.71 7.98
CA ARG A 136 7.00 1.68 9.02
C ARG A 136 8.07 0.66 8.62
N ALA A 137 8.01 0.14 7.40
CA ALA A 137 8.99 -0.82 6.89
C ALA A 137 10.40 -0.23 6.81
N ASP A 138 10.55 1.02 6.36
CA ASP A 138 11.82 1.76 6.35
C ASP A 138 12.40 1.91 7.77
N THR A 139 11.56 2.29 8.74
CA THR A 139 11.95 2.43 10.14
C THR A 139 12.41 1.08 10.72
N CYS A 140 11.65 0.01 10.45
CA CYS A 140 11.98 -1.34 10.87
C CYS A 140 13.32 -1.82 10.31
N LEU A 141 13.55 -1.65 9.02
CA LEU A 141 14.82 -1.97 8.37
C LEU A 141 15.97 -1.18 9.01
N ALA A 142 15.79 0.14 9.15
CA ALA A 142 16.80 1.02 9.70
C ALA A 142 17.16 0.66 11.15
N ASP A 143 16.17 0.50 12.03
CA ASP A 143 16.41 0.20 13.46
C ASP A 143 16.94 -1.23 13.67
N THR A 144 16.55 -2.19 12.81
CA THR A 144 16.96 -3.59 12.93
C THR A 144 18.38 -3.85 12.43
N LEU A 145 18.75 -3.26 11.28
CA LEU A 145 20.03 -3.50 10.60
C LEU A 145 21.09 -2.45 10.91
N VAL A 146 20.66 -1.22 11.21
CA VAL A 146 21.54 -0.09 11.53
C VAL A 146 21.03 0.60 12.80
N PRO A 147 21.08 -0.13 13.94
CA PRO A 147 20.51 0.34 15.19
C PRO A 147 21.16 1.64 15.63
N ARG A 148 20.32 2.54 16.12
CA ARG A 148 20.74 3.81 16.72
C ARG A 148 21.43 3.56 18.08
N LYS A 149 22.23 4.52 18.53
CA LYS A 149 22.84 4.48 19.88
C LYS A 149 21.78 4.57 20.98
N SER A 150 20.76 5.39 20.75
CA SER A 150 19.53 5.49 21.54
C SER A 150 18.33 5.82 20.62
N PRO A 151 17.09 5.59 21.06
CA PRO A 151 15.89 5.93 20.28
C PRO A 151 15.80 7.40 19.86
N GLU A 152 16.42 8.31 20.60
CA GLU A 152 16.41 9.76 20.33
C GLU A 152 17.62 10.22 19.51
N SER A 153 18.63 9.36 19.34
CA SER A 153 19.85 9.71 18.63
C SER A 153 19.63 9.77 17.12
N SER A 154 20.24 10.76 16.47
CA SER A 154 20.30 10.82 15.01
C SER A 154 21.29 9.80 14.47
N ARG A 155 21.05 9.38 13.21
CA ARG A 155 22.02 8.60 12.45
C ARG A 155 23.04 9.51 11.78
N ASN A 156 24.28 9.04 11.68
CA ASN A 156 25.31 9.70 10.88
C ASN A 156 25.21 9.30 9.40
N ASP A 157 25.94 10.01 8.53
CA ASP A 157 25.88 9.80 7.08
C ASP A 157 26.24 8.37 6.67
N THR A 158 27.23 7.74 7.31
CA THR A 158 27.62 6.34 7.03
C THR A 158 26.52 5.35 7.41
N GLU A 159 25.78 5.61 8.48
CA GLU A 159 24.62 4.80 8.87
C GLU A 159 23.47 4.95 7.86
N ILE A 160 23.23 6.18 7.39
CA ILE A 160 22.23 6.46 6.34
C ILE A 160 22.62 5.79 5.02
N GLU A 161 23.88 5.85 4.61
CA GLU A 161 24.38 5.15 3.42
C GLU A 161 24.14 3.64 3.49
N LYS A 162 24.38 3.01 4.64
CA LYS A 162 24.07 1.58 4.83
C LYS A 162 22.60 1.28 4.66
N ILE A 163 21.71 2.10 5.24
CA ILE A 163 20.27 1.96 5.07
C ILE A 163 19.89 2.08 3.59
N ASN A 164 20.43 3.09 2.91
CA ASN A 164 20.20 3.32 1.49
C ASN A 164 20.67 2.15 0.62
N MET A 165 21.76 1.46 0.98
CA MET A 165 22.20 0.26 0.26
C MET A 165 21.16 -0.86 0.33
N TYR A 166 20.60 -1.13 1.51
CA TYR A 166 19.57 -2.14 1.71
C TYR A 166 18.26 -1.79 0.99
N THR A 167 17.78 -0.56 1.13
CA THR A 167 16.54 -0.12 0.48
C THR A 167 16.72 -0.05 -1.03
N ALA A 168 17.86 0.42 -1.54
CA ALA A 168 18.16 0.44 -2.96
C ALA A 168 18.23 -0.97 -3.56
N PHE A 169 18.78 -1.95 -2.85
CA PHE A 169 18.78 -3.35 -3.29
C PHE A 169 17.36 -3.83 -3.61
N VAL A 170 16.43 -3.69 -2.66
CA VAL A 170 15.04 -4.12 -2.85
C VAL A 170 14.34 -3.25 -3.89
N LYS A 171 14.47 -1.92 -3.80
CA LYS A 171 13.80 -0.98 -4.71
C LYS A 171 14.21 -1.18 -6.17
N ASN A 172 15.50 -1.45 -6.43
CA ASN A 172 15.98 -1.72 -7.80
C ASN A 172 15.46 -3.04 -8.36
N LYS A 173 15.21 -4.04 -7.52
CA LYS A 173 14.53 -5.28 -7.93
C LYS A 173 13.04 -5.03 -8.16
N GLN A 174 12.39 -4.41 -7.19
CA GLN A 174 10.96 -4.14 -7.20
C GLN A 174 10.53 -3.21 -8.35
N LEU A 175 11.34 -2.20 -8.71
CA LEU A 175 11.07 -1.21 -9.76
C LEU A 175 12.05 -1.33 -10.93
N ASN A 176 12.36 -2.56 -11.32
CA ASN A 176 13.29 -2.91 -12.40
C ASN A 176 12.83 -2.49 -13.81
N THR A 177 11.57 -2.09 -14.00
CA THR A 177 11.05 -1.63 -15.31
C THR A 177 10.52 -0.20 -15.25
N GLU A 178 10.58 0.51 -16.38
CA GLU A 178 10.02 1.87 -16.49
C GLU A 178 8.51 1.90 -16.23
N ALA A 179 7.79 0.84 -16.61
CA ALA A 179 6.36 0.71 -16.32
C ALA A 179 6.08 0.68 -14.81
N ARG A 180 6.91 -0.04 -14.03
CA ARG A 180 6.79 -0.11 -12.57
C ARG A 180 7.14 1.22 -11.90
N LYS A 181 8.21 1.88 -12.35
CA LYS A 181 8.57 3.24 -11.87
C LYS A 181 7.46 4.24 -12.14
N LYS A 182 6.87 4.21 -13.33
CA LYS A 182 5.73 5.06 -13.69
C LYS A 182 4.51 4.74 -12.82
N SER A 183 4.21 3.45 -12.62
CA SER A 183 3.09 3.03 -11.76
C SER A 183 3.24 3.56 -10.34
N GLN A 184 4.43 3.45 -9.74
CA GLN A 184 4.72 4.03 -8.42
C GLN A 184 4.54 5.56 -8.43
N HIS A 185 5.07 6.26 -9.44
CA HIS A 185 4.89 7.71 -9.53
C HIS A 185 3.40 8.10 -9.60
N ASP A 186 2.62 7.43 -10.46
CA ASP A 186 1.20 7.68 -10.65
C ASP A 186 0.37 7.35 -9.39
N PHE A 187 0.79 6.35 -8.61
CA PHE A 187 0.18 5.97 -7.34
C PHE A 187 0.14 7.15 -6.38
N TYR A 188 1.28 7.82 -6.19
CA TYR A 188 1.39 8.99 -5.30
C TYR A 188 0.83 10.29 -5.89
N GLN A 189 0.84 10.44 -7.21
CA GLN A 189 0.53 11.71 -7.88
C GLN A 189 -0.86 12.27 -7.50
N GLY A 190 -0.83 13.37 -6.74
CA GLY A 190 -2.01 14.12 -6.30
C GLY A 190 -2.89 13.40 -5.27
N LYS A 191 -2.43 12.27 -4.72
CA LYS A 191 -3.21 11.41 -3.82
C LYS A 191 -2.58 11.24 -2.44
N LEU A 192 -1.32 11.62 -2.24
CA LEU A 192 -0.74 11.56 -0.90
C LEU A 192 -1.37 12.62 0.03
N GLY A 193 -1.97 12.17 1.13
CA GLY A 193 -2.48 13.01 2.20
C GLY A 193 -1.44 13.35 3.25
N SER A 194 -1.88 14.06 4.30
CA SER A 194 -1.13 14.17 5.54
C SER A 194 -1.26 12.87 6.32
N TYR A 195 -0.15 12.28 6.74
CA TYR A 195 -0.13 11.15 7.66
C TYR A 195 0.75 11.48 8.86
N SER A 196 0.37 10.90 10.00
CA SER A 196 1.17 10.87 11.23
C SER A 196 2.04 9.61 11.25
N GLU A 197 2.78 9.40 12.34
CA GLU A 197 3.39 8.10 12.59
C GLU A 197 2.32 6.99 12.55
N SER A 198 2.71 5.81 12.04
CA SER A 198 1.85 4.64 11.95
C SER A 198 1.29 4.27 13.33
N THR A 199 0.03 3.87 13.39
CA THR A 199 -0.55 3.27 14.61
C THR A 199 0.07 1.89 14.91
N ASN A 200 0.65 1.25 13.90
CA ASN A 200 1.48 0.05 14.03
C ASN A 200 2.95 0.46 14.18
N VAL A 201 3.44 0.61 15.41
CA VAL A 201 4.84 1.00 15.67
C VAL A 201 5.80 -0.21 15.63
N VAL A 202 5.26 -1.42 15.52
CA VAL A 202 6.03 -2.68 15.59
C VAL A 202 6.24 -3.26 14.18
N CYS A 203 7.41 -3.84 13.96
CA CYS A 203 7.73 -4.62 12.76
C CYS A 203 6.87 -5.88 12.67
N ASP A 204 6.61 -6.37 11.46
CA ASP A 204 5.66 -7.48 11.26
C ASP A 204 6.08 -8.77 11.96
N THR A 205 7.39 -9.02 12.00
CA THR A 205 7.98 -10.14 12.72
C THR A 205 8.86 -9.64 13.86
N ASP A 206 8.72 -10.25 15.03
CA ASP A 206 9.60 -10.00 16.17
C ASP A 206 11.00 -10.53 15.85
N HIS A 207 11.92 -9.61 15.58
CA HIS A 207 13.28 -9.95 15.20
C HIS A 207 14.09 -10.56 16.34
N LEU A 208 13.62 -10.45 17.59
CA LEU A 208 14.20 -11.10 18.76
C LEU A 208 14.07 -12.63 18.67
N LEU A 209 13.13 -13.15 17.88
CA LEU A 209 12.97 -14.58 17.62
C LEU A 209 14.07 -15.17 16.72
N PHE A 210 14.87 -14.33 16.04
CA PHE A 210 15.98 -14.76 15.19
C PHE A 210 17.35 -14.74 15.90
N LEU A 211 17.38 -14.47 17.20
CA LEU A 211 18.62 -14.42 18.02
C LEU A 211 18.97 -15.75 18.69
N ASN A 212 18.19 -16.82 18.43
CA ASN A 212 18.41 -18.18 18.94
C ASN A 212 18.86 -19.13 17.83
#